data_AF-A0A9P7AY19-F1
#
_entry.id   AF-A0A9P7AY19-F1
#
_cell.length_a   1.000
_cell.length_b   1.000
_cell.length_c   1.000
_cell.angle_alpha   90.00
_cell.angle_beta   90.00
_cell.angle_gamma   90.00
#
_symmetry.space_group_name_H-M   'P 1'
#
loop_
_entity.id
_entity.type
_entity.pdbx_description
1 polymer ?
#
loop_
_entity_poly.entity_id
_entity_poly.type
_entity_poly.pdbx_seq_one_letter_code
_entity_poly.pdbx_strand_id
1 'polypeptide(L)'
;MGFEYALVHLKYTIPPAIALTFIYRPFLNRIDVYKILFLISVAVVSTIPWDSYLIRRKIWTYPPRVVVGPLLFSIPLEEVFFFVIQTYNTSLIYLLMSKPVFNPSYLRPRKDHKSPIPYRVQRKLGAVVLVAAVMYGMILIWSGGEGTYLGLILAWAGPFALLLWSLSYQFLIGLPATSTIIPIALPTLYLWVVDTLALKRGTWTIESGTKLGLHLWEGLEIEEAIFFLATNTLIVFGLVAFDNALAVLTTFPNLFPKVPRLPSPILLIQALMTDTSMYDESRIVGLHDAVNRLQKKSRSFYLASSVFSGRLRTDLILLYSFCRVADDLVDNASTQDEARAWIARLTRYLDLVYASEEARIVSKHPDVHSYISGNFPETSQSALLQLPTHVLPYGPLYELLEGFKTDLEFHSDKSSTKLQVFPITSEYDLETYSARVAGTVAELCLELVFHHGPCTATTNQRDHLVRSGAHMGIALQYVNIARDITRDAAIGRVYLPTSWLKVEGMTPEDILDKPDGPETKNLRGKLLDKAFEKPNQHLHSFHMM
;
A
#
# COMPACT_ATOMS: atom_id res chain seq x y z
N MET A 1 46.01 -16.14 -1.45
CA MET A 1 44.89 -17.09 -1.67
C MET A 1 43.89 -16.40 -2.56
N GLY A 2 43.29 -17.11 -3.52
CA GLY A 2 42.45 -16.54 -4.59
C GLY A 2 41.12 -15.93 -4.17
N PHE A 3 40.76 -15.89 -2.88
CA PHE A 3 39.39 -15.67 -2.41
C PHE A 3 39.06 -14.23 -2.04
N GLU A 4 39.94 -13.27 -2.35
CA GLU A 4 39.77 -11.88 -1.89
C GLU A 4 38.45 -11.27 -2.37
N TYR A 5 38.01 -11.53 -3.60
CA TYR A 5 36.72 -11.04 -4.08
C TYR A 5 35.54 -11.73 -3.35
N ALA A 6 35.58 -13.04 -3.19
CA ALA A 6 34.57 -13.77 -2.41
C ALA A 6 34.48 -13.27 -0.95
N LEU A 7 35.61 -12.88 -0.35
CA LEU A 7 35.67 -12.32 1.00
C LEU A 7 35.02 -10.92 1.08
N VAL A 8 35.11 -10.11 0.03
CA VAL A 8 34.35 -8.84 -0.06
C VAL A 8 32.86 -9.14 0.04
N HIS A 9 32.36 -10.15 -0.67
CA HIS A 9 30.94 -10.51 -0.59
C HIS A 9 30.53 -10.97 0.81
N LEU A 10 31.28 -11.91 1.38
CA LEU A 10 31.01 -12.48 2.70
C LEU A 10 30.98 -11.41 3.80
N LYS A 11 31.83 -10.39 3.68
CA LYS A 11 31.94 -9.34 4.69
C LYS A 11 30.99 -8.18 4.48
N TYR A 12 30.73 -7.78 3.23
CA TYR A 12 30.08 -6.51 2.94
C TYR A 12 28.73 -6.62 2.22
N THR A 13 28.50 -7.63 1.37
CA THR A 13 27.24 -7.68 0.58
C THR A 13 26.23 -8.69 1.10
N ILE A 14 26.71 -9.83 1.61
CA ILE A 14 25.87 -10.89 2.17
C ILE A 14 25.25 -10.51 3.52
N PRO A 15 25.98 -9.90 4.49
CA PRO A 15 25.39 -9.56 5.79
C PRO A 15 24.22 -8.57 5.69
N PRO A 16 24.29 -7.47 4.90
CA PRO A 16 23.13 -6.62 4.66
C PRO A 16 21.96 -7.39 4.03
N ALA A 17 22.22 -8.30 3.08
CA ALA A 17 21.16 -9.10 2.46
C ALA A 17 20.42 -9.97 3.48
N ILE A 18 21.15 -10.65 4.37
CA ILE A 18 20.56 -11.44 5.45
C ILE A 18 19.74 -10.56 6.39
N ALA A 19 20.29 -9.43 6.83
CA ALA A 19 19.63 -8.51 7.74
C ALA A 19 18.34 -7.92 7.14
N LEU A 20 18.40 -7.40 5.90
CA LEU A 20 17.27 -6.85 5.18
C LEU A 20 16.19 -7.92 4.94
N THR A 21 16.60 -9.16 4.63
CA THR A 21 15.65 -10.28 4.47
C THR A 21 14.90 -10.54 5.77
N PHE A 22 15.60 -10.57 6.91
CA PHE A 22 14.97 -10.80 8.22
C PHE A 22 13.99 -9.68 8.56
N ILE A 23 14.38 -8.42 8.34
CA ILE A 23 13.52 -7.24 8.58
C ILE A 23 12.27 -7.28 7.69
N TYR A 24 12.42 -7.63 6.41
CA TYR A 24 11.31 -7.59 5.44
C TYR A 24 10.43 -8.85 5.47
N ARG A 25 10.92 -9.97 6.03
CA ARG A 25 10.23 -11.26 6.05
C ARG A 25 8.76 -11.22 6.47
N PRO A 26 8.32 -10.45 7.49
CA PRO A 26 6.90 -10.41 7.89
C PRO A 26 5.97 -9.86 6.79
N PHE A 27 6.51 -9.06 5.87
CA PHE A 27 5.76 -8.39 4.80
C PHE A 27 5.94 -9.06 3.44
N LEU A 28 6.83 -10.05 3.34
CA LEU A 28 7.20 -10.68 2.07
C LEU A 28 6.02 -11.46 1.50
N ASN A 29 5.61 -11.11 0.28
CA ASN A 29 4.60 -11.86 -0.46
C ASN A 29 5.19 -12.43 -1.77
N ARG A 30 4.38 -13.22 -2.50
CA ARG A 30 4.83 -13.87 -3.75
C ARG A 30 5.16 -12.89 -4.87
N ILE A 31 4.46 -11.75 -4.95
CA ILE A 31 4.72 -10.75 -5.97
C ILE A 31 6.04 -10.02 -5.70
N ASP A 32 6.40 -9.81 -4.44
CA ASP A 32 7.68 -9.22 -4.02
C ASP A 32 8.85 -10.14 -4.43
N VAL A 33 8.75 -11.45 -4.16
CA VAL A 33 9.76 -12.44 -4.60
C VAL A 33 9.88 -12.46 -6.12
N TYR A 34 8.75 -12.48 -6.83
CA TYR A 34 8.75 -12.45 -8.29
C TYR A 34 9.39 -11.18 -8.84
N LYS A 35 9.09 -10.01 -8.26
CA LYS A 35 9.68 -8.73 -8.65
C LYS A 35 11.20 -8.74 -8.48
N ILE A 36 11.71 -9.24 -7.36
CA ILE A 36 13.15 -9.38 -7.10
C ILE A 36 13.81 -10.31 -8.12
N LEU A 37 13.25 -11.51 -8.34
CA LEU A 37 13.81 -12.48 -9.28
C LEU A 37 13.77 -11.97 -10.73
N PHE A 38 12.70 -11.28 -11.10
CA PHE A 38 12.55 -10.64 -12.40
C PHE A 38 13.64 -9.57 -12.60
N LEU A 39 13.84 -8.67 -11.64
CA LEU A 39 14.89 -7.65 -11.73
C LEU A 39 16.30 -8.23 -11.73
N ILE A 40 16.58 -9.26 -10.92
CA ILE A 40 17.87 -9.97 -10.95
C ILE A 40 18.12 -10.56 -12.34
N SER A 41 17.10 -11.19 -12.93
CA SER A 41 17.21 -11.80 -14.26
C SER A 41 17.52 -10.74 -15.33
N VAL A 42 16.81 -9.60 -15.29
CA VAL A 42 17.06 -8.48 -16.20
C VAL A 42 18.46 -7.92 -16.01
N ALA A 43 18.87 -7.66 -14.76
CA ALA A 43 20.19 -7.12 -14.45
C ALA A 43 21.29 -8.03 -14.99
N VAL A 44 21.30 -9.32 -14.62
CA VAL A 44 22.33 -10.28 -15.07
C VAL A 44 22.38 -10.38 -16.60
N VAL A 45 21.24 -10.57 -17.27
CA VAL A 45 21.21 -10.70 -18.73
C VAL A 45 21.68 -9.43 -19.44
N SER A 46 21.31 -8.25 -18.91
CA SER A 46 21.65 -6.95 -19.50
C SER A 46 23.11 -6.54 -19.29
N THR A 47 23.74 -6.97 -18.18
CA THR A 47 25.10 -6.58 -17.81
C THR A 47 26.16 -7.49 -18.43
N ILE A 48 25.88 -8.80 -18.59
CA ILE A 48 26.86 -9.77 -19.12
C ILE A 48 27.53 -9.31 -20.44
N PRO A 49 26.80 -8.84 -21.48
CA PRO A 49 27.44 -8.45 -22.73
C PRO A 49 28.40 -7.25 -22.58
N TRP A 50 28.00 -6.28 -21.74
CA TRP A 50 28.77 -5.06 -21.48
C TRP A 50 30.01 -5.36 -20.65
N ASP A 51 29.86 -6.12 -19.57
CA ASP A 51 30.96 -6.42 -18.66
C ASP A 51 31.99 -7.36 -19.31
N SER A 52 31.51 -8.36 -20.05
CA SER A 52 32.35 -9.21 -20.91
C SER A 52 33.14 -8.41 -21.94
N TYR A 53 32.60 -7.30 -22.45
CA TYR A 53 33.31 -6.42 -23.38
C TYR A 53 34.44 -5.65 -22.67
N LEU A 54 34.17 -5.10 -21.47
CA LEU A 54 35.17 -4.37 -20.68
C LEU A 54 36.37 -5.26 -20.35
N ILE A 55 36.12 -6.49 -19.90
CA ILE A 55 37.18 -7.44 -19.54
C ILE A 55 38.00 -7.85 -20.78
N ARG A 56 37.33 -8.16 -21.91
CA ARG A 56 38.02 -8.53 -23.16
C ARG A 56 38.87 -7.41 -23.75
N ARG A 57 38.48 -6.15 -23.53
CA ARG A 57 39.23 -4.95 -23.92
C ARG A 57 40.27 -4.52 -22.88
N LYS A 58 40.39 -5.25 -21.77
CA LYS A 58 41.24 -4.91 -20.63
C LYS A 58 40.96 -3.51 -20.09
N ILE A 59 39.72 -3.02 -20.18
CA ILE A 59 39.33 -1.77 -19.52
C ILE A 59 39.19 -2.04 -18.01
N TRP A 60 38.67 -3.23 -17.70
CA TRP A 60 38.59 -3.80 -16.36
C TRP A 60 39.42 -5.08 -16.29
N THR A 61 40.30 -5.19 -15.30
CA THR A 61 41.11 -6.39 -15.09
C THR A 61 41.02 -6.88 -13.63
N TYR A 62 41.04 -8.21 -13.48
CA TYR A 62 41.12 -8.88 -12.18
C TYR A 62 42.50 -9.53 -12.05
N PRO A 63 43.26 -9.25 -10.97
CA PRO A 63 44.52 -9.92 -10.76
C PRO A 63 44.30 -11.44 -10.59
N PRO A 64 45.14 -12.32 -11.17
CA PRO A 64 44.95 -13.78 -11.15
C PRO A 64 44.89 -14.41 -9.75
N ARG A 65 45.24 -13.65 -8.70
CA ARG A 65 45.32 -14.09 -7.31
C ARG A 65 44.10 -13.66 -6.47
N VAL A 66 43.07 -13.05 -7.06
CA VAL A 66 41.93 -12.44 -6.34
C VAL A 66 40.59 -13.12 -6.67
N VAL A 67 40.54 -13.88 -7.76
CA VAL A 67 39.34 -14.59 -8.23
C VAL A 67 39.61 -16.09 -8.25
N VAL A 68 38.65 -16.90 -7.80
CA VAL A 68 38.70 -18.38 -7.87
C VAL A 68 37.60 -18.94 -8.78
N GLY A 69 36.49 -18.24 -8.93
CA GLY A 69 35.32 -18.72 -9.64
C GLY A 69 35.55 -18.99 -11.13
N PRO A 70 34.77 -19.91 -11.72
CA PRO A 70 34.80 -20.14 -13.16
C PRO A 70 34.37 -18.86 -13.90
N LEU A 71 34.90 -18.68 -15.12
CA LEU A 71 34.54 -17.55 -15.96
C LEU A 71 33.27 -17.85 -16.76
N LEU A 72 32.30 -16.94 -16.69
CA LEU A 72 31.11 -16.91 -17.55
C LEU A 72 31.28 -15.78 -18.58
N PHE A 73 31.47 -16.11 -19.86
CA PHE A 73 31.75 -15.11 -20.92
C PHE A 73 32.88 -14.14 -20.56
N SER A 74 33.99 -14.65 -19.98
CA SER A 74 35.14 -13.89 -19.47
C SER A 74 34.94 -13.18 -18.12
N ILE A 75 33.75 -13.25 -17.52
CA ILE A 75 33.41 -12.60 -16.24
C ILE A 75 33.59 -13.60 -15.09
N PRO A 76 34.32 -13.26 -14.01
CA PRO A 76 34.33 -14.02 -12.77
C PRO A 76 32.93 -14.32 -12.23
N LEU A 77 32.69 -15.53 -11.72
CA LEU A 77 31.39 -15.85 -11.11
C LEU A 77 31.09 -14.97 -9.87
N GLU A 78 32.13 -14.52 -9.16
CA GLU A 78 32.05 -13.55 -8.07
C GLU A 78 31.45 -12.22 -8.55
N GLU A 79 31.83 -11.73 -9.74
CA GLU A 79 31.26 -10.52 -10.34
C GLU A 79 29.80 -10.74 -10.78
N VAL A 80 29.48 -11.91 -11.36
CA VAL A 80 28.09 -12.25 -11.66
C VAL A 80 27.24 -12.29 -10.38
N PHE A 81 27.81 -12.79 -9.28
CA PHE A 81 27.19 -12.76 -7.97
C PHE A 81 27.02 -11.33 -7.44
N PHE A 82 27.96 -10.42 -7.72
CA PHE A 82 27.80 -8.99 -7.42
C PHE A 82 26.53 -8.41 -8.05
N PHE A 83 26.28 -8.68 -9.34
CA PHE A 83 25.06 -8.21 -10.02
C PHE A 83 23.79 -8.70 -9.31
N VAL A 84 23.80 -9.95 -8.86
CA VAL A 84 22.68 -10.58 -8.14
C VAL A 84 22.48 -9.93 -6.76
N ILE A 85 23.53 -9.85 -5.94
CA ILE A 85 23.43 -9.42 -4.54
C ILE A 85 23.19 -7.91 -4.43
N GLN A 86 23.74 -7.09 -5.33
CA GLN A 86 23.42 -5.66 -5.42
C GLN A 86 21.93 -5.49 -5.74
N THR A 87 21.45 -6.14 -6.80
CA THR A 87 20.05 -6.05 -7.23
C THR A 87 19.11 -6.51 -6.11
N TYR A 88 19.47 -7.58 -5.40
CA TYR A 88 18.72 -8.08 -4.26
C TYR A 88 18.64 -7.07 -3.10
N ASN A 89 19.78 -6.54 -2.65
CA ASN A 89 19.85 -5.58 -1.54
C ASN A 89 19.06 -4.30 -1.86
N THR A 90 19.31 -3.71 -3.03
CA THR A 90 18.62 -2.49 -3.49
C THR A 90 17.11 -2.73 -3.61
N SER A 91 16.71 -3.91 -4.10
CA SER A 91 15.29 -4.27 -4.16
C SER A 91 14.64 -4.40 -2.78
N LEU A 92 15.32 -4.99 -1.79
CA LEU A 92 14.78 -5.09 -0.43
C LEU A 92 14.63 -3.72 0.24
N ILE A 93 15.60 -2.81 0.06
CA ILE A 93 15.49 -1.43 0.56
C ILE A 93 14.30 -0.72 -0.09
N TYR A 94 14.16 -0.84 -1.41
CA TYR A 94 13.02 -0.29 -2.14
C TYR A 94 11.68 -0.83 -1.63
N LEU A 95 11.58 -2.15 -1.45
CA LEU A 95 10.36 -2.80 -0.98
C LEU A 95 9.99 -2.38 0.44
N LEU A 96 10.98 -2.21 1.32
CA LEU A 96 10.77 -1.70 2.69
C LEU A 96 10.24 -0.26 2.67
N MET A 97 10.84 0.61 1.85
CA MET A 97 10.43 2.02 1.75
C MET A 97 9.11 2.22 0.99
N SER A 98 8.73 1.28 0.13
CA SER A 98 7.53 1.39 -0.70
C SER A 98 6.32 0.65 -0.13
N LYS A 99 6.50 -0.24 0.86
CA LYS A 99 5.39 -1.06 1.41
C LYS A 99 4.19 -0.23 1.87
N PRO A 100 4.36 0.84 2.68
CA PRO A 100 3.22 1.63 3.16
C PRO A 100 2.50 2.36 2.04
N VAL A 101 3.21 2.70 0.96
CA VAL A 101 2.69 3.49 -0.16
C VAL A 101 1.59 2.72 -0.88
N PHE A 102 0.48 3.41 -1.19
CA PHE A 102 -0.60 2.86 -2.00
C PHE A 102 -0.43 3.33 -3.44
N ASN A 103 0.31 2.57 -4.24
CA ASN A 103 0.68 2.93 -5.61
C ASN A 103 -0.47 3.41 -6.51
N PRO A 104 -1.69 2.83 -6.47
CA PRO A 104 -2.81 3.31 -7.28
C PRO A 104 -3.17 4.79 -7.09
N SER A 105 -2.92 5.39 -5.92
CA SER A 105 -3.20 6.82 -5.68
C SER A 105 -2.24 7.77 -6.39
N TYR A 106 -1.19 7.24 -7.03
CA TYR A 106 -0.19 7.99 -7.80
C TYR A 106 -0.39 7.87 -9.31
N LEU A 107 -1.37 7.07 -9.76
CA LEU A 107 -1.84 7.12 -11.14
C LEU A 107 -2.48 8.48 -11.39
N ARG A 108 -2.22 9.07 -12.56
CA ARG A 108 -2.73 10.40 -12.90
C ARG A 108 -3.50 10.36 -14.21
N PRO A 109 -4.66 11.04 -14.27
CA PRO A 109 -5.39 11.20 -15.52
C PRO A 109 -4.65 12.13 -16.47
N ARG A 110 -5.03 12.12 -17.74
CA ARG A 110 -4.40 12.93 -18.81
C ARG A 110 -4.47 14.44 -18.53
N LYS A 111 -5.48 14.91 -17.80
CA LYS A 111 -5.73 16.32 -17.46
C LYS A 111 -5.47 16.62 -15.98
N ASP A 112 -4.25 16.39 -15.51
CA ASP A 112 -3.90 16.81 -14.16
C ASP A 112 -3.55 18.31 -14.11
N HIS A 113 -4.42 19.10 -13.48
CA HIS A 113 -4.32 20.56 -13.38
C HIS A 113 -3.53 21.04 -12.15
N LYS A 114 -3.06 20.13 -11.28
CA LYS A 114 -2.53 20.50 -9.96
C LYS A 114 -1.00 20.71 -9.89
N SER A 115 -0.24 20.41 -10.95
CA SER A 115 1.22 20.58 -10.93
C SER A 115 1.65 21.95 -11.48
N PRO A 116 2.56 22.68 -10.79
CA PRO A 116 3.07 23.97 -11.27
C PRO A 116 3.84 23.85 -12.59
N ILE A 117 4.45 22.70 -12.86
CA ILE A 117 5.07 22.37 -14.15
C ILE A 117 4.31 21.20 -14.78
N PRO A 118 3.82 21.31 -16.03
CA PRO A 118 3.12 20.20 -16.67
C PRO A 118 4.01 18.96 -16.76
N TYR A 119 3.47 17.80 -16.36
CA TYR A 119 4.16 16.51 -16.39
C TYR A 119 4.73 16.14 -17.76
N ARG A 120 4.11 16.61 -18.86
CA ARG A 120 4.65 16.44 -20.21
C ARG A 120 5.99 17.16 -20.41
N VAL A 121 6.15 18.33 -19.80
CA VAL A 121 7.41 19.09 -19.80
C VAL A 121 8.44 18.36 -18.98
N GLN A 122 8.09 17.88 -17.77
CA GLN A 122 9.01 17.10 -16.93
C GLN A 122 9.47 15.81 -17.62
N ARG A 123 8.55 15.07 -18.27
CA ARG A 123 8.89 13.89 -19.08
C ARG A 123 9.92 14.24 -20.15
N LYS A 124 9.67 15.30 -20.93
CA LYS A 124 10.59 15.76 -21.98
C LYS A 124 11.94 16.19 -21.41
N LEU A 125 11.94 16.96 -20.32
CA LEU A 125 13.16 17.42 -19.67
C LEU A 125 14.05 16.25 -19.23
N GLY A 126 13.49 15.28 -18.52
CA GLY A 126 14.25 14.09 -18.12
C GLY A 126 14.75 13.27 -19.33
N ALA A 127 13.93 13.15 -20.38
CA ALA A 127 14.36 12.49 -21.61
C ALA A 127 15.51 13.24 -22.30
N VAL A 128 15.48 14.56 -22.36
CA VAL A 128 16.56 15.40 -22.93
C VAL A 128 17.86 15.21 -22.15
N VAL A 129 17.79 15.21 -20.82
CA VAL A 129 18.97 14.97 -19.96
C VAL A 129 19.56 13.58 -20.20
N LEU A 130 18.73 12.54 -20.26
CA LEU A 130 19.18 11.17 -20.50
C LEU A 130 19.75 10.98 -21.92
N VAL A 131 19.13 11.57 -22.94
CA VAL A 131 19.65 11.56 -24.31
C VAL A 131 21.00 12.30 -24.38
N ALA A 132 21.12 13.46 -23.73
CA ALA A 132 22.37 14.19 -23.67
C ALA A 132 23.48 13.37 -23.00
N ALA A 133 23.16 12.65 -21.90
CA ALA A 133 24.11 11.76 -21.24
C ALA A 133 24.57 10.60 -22.15
N VAL A 134 23.65 9.97 -22.90
CA VAL A 134 23.98 8.93 -23.88
C VAL A 134 24.88 9.49 -24.99
N MET A 135 24.51 10.65 -25.56
CA MET A 135 25.28 11.28 -26.63
C MET A 135 26.68 11.67 -26.15
N TYR A 136 26.80 12.21 -24.94
CA TYR A 136 28.08 12.50 -24.32
C TYR A 136 28.91 11.22 -24.13
N GLY A 137 28.30 10.14 -23.65
CA GLY A 137 28.98 8.86 -23.52
C GLY A 137 29.49 8.30 -24.86
N MET A 138 28.69 8.42 -25.93
CA MET A 138 29.09 8.03 -27.28
C MET A 138 30.25 8.88 -27.82
N ILE A 139 30.29 10.17 -27.52
CA ILE A 139 31.41 11.06 -27.88
C ILE A 139 32.70 10.59 -27.21
N LEU A 140 32.66 10.28 -25.90
CA LEU A 140 33.82 9.77 -25.15
C LEU A 140 34.32 8.42 -25.69
N ILE A 141 33.41 7.52 -26.08
CA ILE A 141 33.77 6.26 -26.71
C ILE A 141 34.44 6.51 -28.07
N TRP A 142 33.93 7.46 -28.85
CA TRP A 142 34.45 7.74 -30.19
C TRP A 142 35.79 8.46 -30.17
N SER A 143 36.02 9.37 -29.23
CA SER A 143 37.32 10.04 -29.08
C SER A 143 38.44 9.05 -28.78
N GLY A 144 38.11 7.97 -28.06
CA GLY A 144 39.09 6.98 -27.60
C GLY A 144 40.05 7.56 -26.54
N GLY A 145 40.63 6.69 -25.72
CA GLY A 145 41.52 7.12 -24.64
C GLY A 145 40.78 7.52 -23.37
N GLU A 146 41.17 8.63 -22.74
CA GLU A 146 40.64 9.04 -21.43
C GLU A 146 39.13 9.30 -21.46
N GLY A 147 38.41 8.80 -20.46
CA GLY A 147 36.96 8.90 -20.39
C GLY A 147 36.19 7.82 -21.17
N THR A 148 36.88 6.92 -21.90
CA THR A 148 36.22 5.78 -22.57
C THR A 148 35.41 4.95 -21.58
N TYR A 149 35.89 4.75 -20.35
CA TYR A 149 35.17 3.98 -19.34
C TYR A 149 33.86 4.65 -18.93
N LEU A 150 33.91 5.95 -18.59
CA LEU A 150 32.71 6.74 -18.33
C LEU A 150 31.74 6.71 -19.53
N GLY A 151 32.27 6.81 -20.74
CA GLY A 151 31.49 6.73 -21.96
C GLY A 151 30.72 5.44 -22.08
N LEU A 152 31.36 4.30 -21.78
CA LEU A 152 30.74 2.97 -21.79
C LEU A 152 29.67 2.81 -20.72
N ILE A 153 29.83 3.42 -19.52
CA ILE A 153 28.78 3.43 -18.49
C ILE A 153 27.54 4.18 -19.00
N LEU A 154 27.73 5.41 -19.51
CA LEU A 154 26.63 6.27 -19.96
C LEU A 154 25.91 5.72 -21.19
N ALA A 155 26.66 5.16 -22.15
CA ALA A 155 26.10 4.57 -23.37
C ALA A 155 25.32 3.27 -23.10
N TRP A 156 25.70 2.50 -22.07
CA TRP A 156 24.97 1.30 -21.65
C TRP A 156 23.77 1.62 -20.75
N ALA A 157 23.96 2.40 -19.69
CA ALA A 157 22.91 2.67 -18.72
C ALA A 157 21.84 3.62 -19.25
N GLY A 158 22.23 4.61 -20.06
CA GLY A 158 21.36 5.68 -20.53
C GLY A 158 20.15 5.20 -21.34
N PRO A 159 20.27 4.26 -22.30
CA PRO A 159 19.12 3.71 -23.02
C PRO A 159 18.10 3.01 -22.11
N PHE A 160 18.56 2.23 -21.12
CA PHE A 160 17.66 1.61 -20.14
C PHE A 160 16.97 2.66 -19.27
N ALA A 161 17.73 3.65 -18.78
CA ALA A 161 17.18 4.74 -17.98
C ALA A 161 16.13 5.54 -18.79
N LEU A 162 16.41 5.82 -20.07
CA LEU A 162 15.51 6.54 -20.97
C LEU A 162 14.22 5.75 -21.25
N LEU A 163 14.32 4.44 -21.45
CA LEU A 163 13.17 3.56 -21.62
C LEU A 163 12.30 3.56 -20.36
N LEU A 164 12.91 3.30 -19.19
CA LEU A 164 12.20 3.22 -17.91
C LEU A 164 11.59 4.57 -17.52
N TRP A 165 12.31 5.67 -17.74
CA TRP A 165 11.78 7.03 -17.59
C TRP A 165 10.57 7.24 -18.48
N SER A 166 10.67 6.91 -19.77
CA SER A 166 9.57 7.10 -20.72
C SER A 166 8.29 6.33 -20.34
N LEU A 167 8.44 5.14 -19.75
CA LEU A 167 7.33 4.28 -19.31
C LEU A 167 6.78 4.63 -17.93
N SER A 168 7.58 5.21 -17.03
CA SER A 168 7.23 5.32 -15.61
C SER A 168 7.50 6.69 -14.96
N TYR A 169 7.80 7.73 -15.74
CA TYR A 169 8.12 9.08 -15.22
C TYR A 169 7.07 9.62 -14.23
N GLN A 170 5.78 9.32 -14.42
CA GLN A 170 4.71 9.79 -13.53
C GLN A 170 4.90 9.28 -12.10
N PHE A 171 5.30 8.01 -11.96
CA PHE A 171 5.59 7.40 -10.67
C PHE A 171 6.94 7.86 -10.14
N LEU A 172 7.98 7.92 -10.99
CA LEU A 172 9.32 8.36 -10.59
C LEU A 172 9.32 9.76 -9.98
N ILE A 173 8.47 10.66 -10.50
CA ILE A 173 8.35 12.03 -10.00
C ILE A 173 7.28 12.13 -8.91
N GLY A 174 6.21 11.32 -8.99
CA GLY A 174 5.06 11.43 -8.11
C GLY A 174 5.22 10.72 -6.76
N LEU A 175 5.99 9.64 -6.71
CA LEU A 175 6.19 8.85 -5.50
C LEU A 175 6.97 9.64 -4.43
N PRO A 176 6.78 9.31 -3.13
CA PRO A 176 7.57 9.91 -2.06
C PRO A 176 9.07 9.71 -2.28
N ALA A 177 9.88 10.72 -1.99
CA ALA A 177 11.34 10.65 -2.07
C ALA A 177 11.92 9.51 -1.23
N THR A 178 11.25 9.12 -0.16
CA THR A 178 11.63 7.96 0.66
C THR A 178 11.59 6.65 -0.12
N SER A 179 10.71 6.52 -1.12
CA SER A 179 10.54 5.30 -1.91
C SER A 179 11.43 5.27 -3.16
N THR A 180 11.95 6.42 -3.60
CA THR A 180 12.80 6.52 -4.80
C THR A 180 14.24 6.91 -4.47
N ILE A 181 14.46 7.99 -3.73
CA ILE A 181 15.80 8.53 -3.45
C ILE A 181 16.55 7.67 -2.44
N ILE A 182 15.93 7.26 -1.32
CA ILE A 182 16.62 6.46 -0.29
C ILE A 182 17.11 5.12 -0.85
N PRO A 183 16.29 4.34 -1.60
CA PRO A 183 16.74 3.09 -2.19
C PRO A 183 17.81 3.24 -3.27
N ILE A 184 17.99 4.44 -3.85
CA ILE A 184 19.12 4.74 -4.74
C ILE A 184 20.34 5.12 -3.90
N ALA A 185 20.19 6.14 -3.05
CA ALA A 185 21.28 6.78 -2.35
C ALA A 185 21.95 5.86 -1.32
N LEU A 186 21.16 5.14 -0.50
CA LEU A 186 21.68 4.32 0.59
C LEU A 186 22.61 3.19 0.10
N PRO A 187 22.20 2.31 -0.83
CA PRO A 187 23.10 1.28 -1.35
C PRO A 187 24.23 1.88 -2.20
N THR A 188 24.03 3.01 -2.88
CA THR A 188 25.09 3.69 -3.64
C THR A 188 26.20 4.17 -2.72
N LEU A 189 25.87 4.94 -1.68
CA LEU A 189 26.84 5.43 -0.69
C LEU A 189 27.53 4.28 0.04
N TYR A 190 26.80 3.21 0.33
CA TYR A 190 27.37 2.01 0.94
C TYR A 190 28.41 1.35 0.01
N LEU A 191 28.08 1.16 -1.27
CA LEU A 191 28.96 0.55 -2.24
C LEU A 191 30.17 1.42 -2.57
N TRP A 192 30.05 2.75 -2.56
CA TRP A 192 31.19 3.66 -2.64
C TRP A 192 32.23 3.39 -1.56
N VAL A 193 31.79 3.15 -0.32
CA VAL A 193 32.69 2.81 0.79
C VAL A 193 33.30 1.42 0.60
N VAL A 194 32.50 0.43 0.21
CA VAL A 194 32.97 -0.95 -0.02
C VAL A 194 34.00 -1.00 -1.15
N ASP A 195 33.74 -0.30 -2.25
CA ASP A 195 34.63 -0.21 -3.40
C ASP A 195 35.96 0.47 -3.04
N THR A 196 35.92 1.59 -2.31
CA THR A 196 37.13 2.24 -1.79
C THR A 196 38.00 1.27 -0.97
N LEU A 197 37.37 0.42 -0.15
CA LEU A 197 38.07 -0.57 0.65
C LEU A 197 38.63 -1.73 -0.20
N ALA A 198 37.94 -2.10 -1.28
CA ALA A 198 38.35 -3.17 -2.19
C ALA A 198 39.48 -2.72 -3.13
N LEU A 199 39.42 -1.50 -3.66
CA LEU A 199 40.46 -0.89 -4.49
C LEU A 199 41.77 -0.70 -3.69
N LYS A 200 41.68 -0.24 -2.43
CA LYS A 200 42.86 -0.15 -1.55
C LYS A 200 43.54 -1.50 -1.28
N ARG A 201 42.83 -2.62 -1.48
CA ARG A 201 43.36 -3.98 -1.34
C ARG A 201 43.84 -4.58 -2.66
N GLY A 202 43.69 -3.87 -3.78
CA GLY A 202 44.04 -4.36 -5.12
C GLY A 202 43.14 -5.48 -5.62
N THR A 203 41.86 -5.47 -5.23
CA THR A 203 40.90 -6.54 -5.58
C THR A 203 40.59 -6.53 -7.09
N TRP A 204 40.51 -5.34 -7.69
CA TRP A 204 40.45 -5.13 -9.14
C TRP A 204 41.17 -3.83 -9.49
N THR A 205 41.50 -3.67 -10.77
CA THR A 205 42.19 -2.48 -11.28
C THR A 205 41.55 -2.01 -12.57
N ILE A 206 41.34 -0.69 -12.67
CA ILE A 206 40.92 -0.01 -13.89
C ILE A 206 42.18 0.49 -14.59
N GLU A 207 42.37 0.11 -15.85
CA GLU A 207 43.60 0.44 -16.59
C GLU A 207 43.79 1.95 -16.73
N SER A 208 45.02 2.39 -16.52
CA SER A 208 45.45 3.77 -16.75
C SER A 208 45.38 4.08 -18.25
N GLY A 209 44.60 5.10 -18.63
CA GLY A 209 44.46 5.55 -20.02
C GLY A 209 43.03 5.54 -20.54
N THR A 210 42.09 4.86 -19.87
CA THR A 210 40.65 4.88 -20.21
C THR A 210 39.79 5.66 -19.22
N LYS A 211 40.35 6.03 -18.07
CA LYS A 211 39.72 6.84 -17.02
C LYS A 211 40.08 8.32 -17.14
N LEU A 212 39.25 9.18 -16.57
CA LEU A 212 39.44 10.63 -16.48
C LEU A 212 40.47 11.02 -15.41
N GLY A 213 40.79 10.13 -14.48
CA GLY A 213 41.71 10.41 -13.37
C GLY A 213 41.12 11.30 -12.27
N LEU A 214 39.82 11.59 -12.33
CA LEU A 214 39.09 12.34 -11.31
C LEU A 214 38.65 11.41 -10.17
N HIS A 215 38.84 11.87 -8.93
CA HIS A 215 38.49 11.12 -7.74
C HIS A 215 37.45 11.89 -6.94
N LEU A 216 36.40 11.20 -6.48
CA LEU A 216 35.41 11.78 -5.57
C LEU A 216 36.03 11.98 -4.17
N TRP A 217 36.82 10.99 -3.73
CA TRP A 217 37.73 11.06 -2.60
C TRP A 217 38.88 10.07 -2.79
N GLU A 218 39.84 10.06 -1.86
CA GLU A 218 41.02 9.18 -1.94
C GLU A 218 40.64 7.69 -2.00
N GLY A 219 40.86 7.09 -3.17
CA GLY A 219 40.57 5.68 -3.46
C GLY A 219 39.20 5.41 -4.07
N LEU A 220 38.43 6.43 -4.48
CA LEU A 220 37.18 6.27 -5.23
C LEU A 220 37.20 7.15 -6.49
N GLU A 221 37.29 6.51 -7.65
CA GLU A 221 37.24 7.16 -8.96
C GLU A 221 35.81 7.64 -9.28
N ILE A 222 35.68 8.74 -10.02
CA ILE A 222 34.36 9.30 -10.34
C ILE A 222 33.52 8.34 -11.20
N GLU A 223 34.17 7.55 -12.06
CA GLU A 223 33.52 6.56 -12.90
C GLU A 223 32.87 5.44 -12.09
N GLU A 224 33.55 4.92 -11.06
CA GLU A 224 32.99 3.94 -10.13
C GLU A 224 31.83 4.54 -9.33
N ALA A 225 31.99 5.79 -8.87
CA ALA A 225 30.91 6.47 -8.16
C ALA A 225 29.65 6.60 -9.03
N ILE A 226 29.83 6.96 -10.31
CA ILE A 226 28.76 7.05 -11.31
C ILE A 226 28.21 5.67 -11.65
N PHE A 227 29.04 4.64 -11.75
CA PHE A 227 28.60 3.26 -12.02
C PHE A 227 27.64 2.75 -10.94
N PHE A 228 27.99 2.85 -9.66
CA PHE A 228 27.10 2.42 -8.57
C PHE A 228 25.81 3.26 -8.49
N LEU A 229 25.91 4.57 -8.75
CA LEU A 229 24.74 5.43 -8.81
C LEU A 229 23.81 5.04 -9.97
N ALA A 230 24.37 4.82 -11.16
CA ALA A 230 23.62 4.45 -12.36
C ALA A 230 22.95 3.09 -12.20
N THR A 231 23.67 2.08 -11.74
CA THR A 231 23.12 0.72 -11.54
C THR A 231 22.02 0.69 -10.49
N ASN A 232 22.19 1.34 -9.33
CA ASN A 232 21.11 1.44 -8.34
C ASN A 232 19.92 2.26 -8.84
N THR A 233 20.16 3.31 -9.63
CA THR A 233 19.09 4.08 -10.29
C THR A 233 18.30 3.20 -11.25
N LEU A 234 18.96 2.39 -12.09
CA LEU A 234 18.29 1.47 -13.01
C LEU A 234 17.46 0.41 -12.28
N ILE A 235 17.98 -0.16 -11.19
CA ILE A 235 17.25 -1.13 -10.36
C ILE A 235 15.98 -0.49 -9.82
N VAL A 236 16.08 0.70 -9.19
CA VAL A 236 14.92 1.39 -8.62
C VAL A 236 13.94 1.83 -9.71
N PHE A 237 14.41 2.33 -10.85
CA PHE A 237 13.56 2.68 -11.98
C PHE A 237 12.81 1.47 -12.53
N GLY A 238 13.47 0.31 -12.60
CA GLY A 238 12.84 -0.96 -13.01
C GLY A 238 11.77 -1.41 -12.02
N LEU A 239 12.03 -1.30 -10.72
CA LEU A 239 11.05 -1.62 -9.67
C LEU A 239 9.85 -0.66 -9.69
N VAL A 240 10.09 0.64 -9.90
CA VAL A 240 9.03 1.64 -10.05
C VAL A 240 8.19 1.39 -11.30
N ALA A 241 8.83 1.04 -12.43
CA ALA A 241 8.10 0.66 -13.64
C ALA A 241 7.24 -0.59 -13.42
N PHE A 242 7.75 -1.57 -12.69
CA PHE A 242 6.98 -2.75 -12.30
C PHE A 242 5.77 -2.38 -11.44
N ASP A 243 5.95 -1.53 -10.44
CA ASP A 243 4.85 -1.09 -9.56
C ASP A 243 3.82 -0.21 -10.27
N ASN A 244 4.26 0.62 -11.24
CA ASN A 244 3.36 1.36 -12.11
C ASN A 244 2.49 0.41 -12.93
N ALA A 245 3.09 -0.61 -13.56
CA ALA A 245 2.36 -1.62 -14.31
C ALA A 245 1.32 -2.35 -13.42
N LEU A 246 1.72 -2.79 -12.22
CA LEU A 246 0.80 -3.41 -11.27
C LEU A 246 -0.33 -2.47 -10.83
N ALA A 247 -0.01 -1.19 -10.58
CA ALA A 247 -1.02 -0.21 -10.21
C ALA A 247 -2.07 -0.09 -11.32
N VAL A 248 -1.67 0.02 -12.58
CA VAL A 248 -2.60 0.05 -13.73
C VAL A 248 -3.47 -1.21 -13.79
N LEU A 249 -2.86 -2.41 -13.72
CA LEU A 249 -3.59 -3.68 -13.79
C LEU A 249 -4.66 -3.83 -12.68
N THR A 250 -4.30 -3.40 -11.47
CA THR A 250 -5.16 -3.56 -10.29
C THR A 250 -6.23 -2.47 -10.18
N THR A 251 -5.96 -1.27 -10.72
CA THR A 251 -6.85 -0.12 -10.60
C THR A 251 -8.02 -0.18 -11.55
N PHE A 252 -7.84 -0.68 -12.78
CA PHE A 252 -8.86 -0.62 -13.83
C PHE A 252 -9.43 -2.00 -14.16
N PRO A 253 -10.43 -2.51 -13.41
CA PRO A 253 -11.02 -3.81 -13.67
C PRO A 253 -11.70 -3.91 -15.05
N ASN A 254 -12.23 -2.80 -15.59
CA ASN A 254 -12.82 -2.78 -16.93
C ASN A 254 -11.79 -3.00 -18.04
N LEU A 255 -10.57 -2.47 -17.88
CA LEU A 255 -9.48 -2.64 -18.85
C LEU A 255 -8.78 -3.99 -18.66
N PHE A 256 -8.65 -4.44 -17.41
CA PHE A 256 -7.95 -5.68 -17.06
C PHE A 256 -8.83 -6.57 -16.18
N PRO A 257 -9.88 -7.24 -16.70
CA PRO A 257 -10.83 -7.97 -15.85
C PRO A 257 -10.18 -9.03 -14.96
N LYS A 258 -9.23 -9.78 -15.50
CA LYS A 258 -8.51 -10.84 -14.80
C LYS A 258 -7.02 -10.48 -14.71
N VAL A 259 -6.53 -10.33 -13.48
CA VAL A 259 -5.10 -10.10 -13.22
C VAL A 259 -4.55 -11.35 -12.54
N PRO A 260 -3.61 -12.08 -13.19
CA PRO A 260 -2.97 -13.22 -12.54
C PRO A 260 -2.14 -12.75 -11.35
N ARG A 261 -1.98 -13.63 -10.35
CA ARG A 261 -1.16 -13.33 -9.15
C ARG A 261 0.27 -12.94 -9.49
N LEU A 262 0.82 -13.53 -10.55
CA LEU A 262 2.14 -13.24 -11.11
C LEU A 262 1.94 -12.87 -12.60
N PRO A 263 1.87 -11.57 -12.93
CA PRO A 263 1.68 -11.13 -14.31
C PRO A 263 2.91 -11.40 -15.17
N SER A 264 2.67 -11.81 -16.41
CA SER A 264 3.75 -12.01 -17.38
C SER A 264 4.41 -10.66 -17.75
N PRO A 265 5.68 -10.67 -18.18
CA PRO A 265 6.34 -9.44 -18.65
C PRO A 265 5.57 -8.73 -19.77
N ILE A 266 4.94 -9.48 -20.67
CA ILE A 266 4.11 -8.94 -21.76
C ILE A 266 2.91 -8.16 -21.19
N LEU A 267 2.22 -8.72 -20.19
CA LEU A 267 1.08 -8.06 -19.56
C LEU A 267 1.51 -6.79 -18.80
N LEU A 268 2.67 -6.81 -18.16
CA LEU A 268 3.24 -5.62 -17.51
C LEU A 268 3.54 -4.51 -18.52
N ILE A 269 4.12 -4.85 -19.67
CA ILE A 269 4.38 -3.88 -20.75
C ILE A 269 3.06 -3.34 -21.32
N GLN A 270 2.07 -4.20 -21.57
CA GLN A 270 0.74 -3.77 -22.01
C GLN A 270 0.10 -2.76 -21.04
N ALA A 271 0.23 -3.01 -19.74
CA ALA A 271 -0.23 -2.07 -18.72
C ALA A 271 0.49 -0.72 -18.78
N LEU A 272 1.82 -0.71 -18.91
CA LEU A 272 2.61 0.53 -19.04
C LEU A 272 2.33 1.31 -20.33
N MET A 273 1.92 0.61 -21.39
CA MET A 273 1.59 1.22 -22.68
C MET A 273 0.12 1.66 -22.79
N THR A 274 -0.69 1.43 -21.76
CA THR A 274 -2.11 1.82 -21.77
C THR A 274 -2.23 3.34 -21.84
N ASP A 275 -3.00 3.85 -22.80
CA ASP A 275 -3.19 5.30 -22.95
C ASP A 275 -3.96 5.86 -21.75
N THR A 276 -3.41 6.89 -21.12
CA THR A 276 -4.02 7.61 -19.97
C THR A 276 -5.43 8.16 -20.21
N SER A 277 -5.87 8.29 -21.47
CA SER A 277 -7.26 8.65 -21.82
C SER A 277 -8.26 7.53 -21.59
N MET A 278 -7.80 6.29 -21.47
CA MET A 278 -8.62 5.14 -21.09
C MET A 278 -8.80 5.02 -19.57
N TYR A 279 -8.08 5.82 -18.78
CA TYR A 279 -8.18 5.77 -17.33
C TYR A 279 -9.50 6.38 -16.87
N ASP A 280 -10.21 5.66 -16.01
CA ASP A 280 -11.36 6.17 -15.30
C ASP A 280 -10.91 7.21 -14.27
N GLU A 281 -11.09 8.50 -14.60
CA GLU A 281 -10.69 9.61 -13.74
C GLU A 281 -11.45 9.57 -12.41
N SER A 282 -12.72 9.15 -12.40
CA SER A 282 -13.55 9.08 -11.19
C SER A 282 -12.98 8.05 -10.19
N ARG A 283 -12.48 6.93 -10.71
CA ARG A 283 -11.86 5.88 -9.89
C ARG A 283 -10.53 6.33 -9.31
N ILE A 284 -9.69 7.01 -10.09
CA ILE A 284 -8.42 7.57 -9.57
C ILE A 284 -8.71 8.58 -8.44
N VAL A 285 -9.63 9.51 -8.67
CA VAL A 285 -10.01 10.53 -7.68
C VAL A 285 -10.57 9.88 -6.41
N GLY A 286 -11.50 8.93 -6.56
CA GLY A 286 -12.07 8.25 -5.41
C GLY A 286 -11.07 7.43 -4.60
N LEU A 287 -10.09 6.80 -5.25
CA LEU A 287 -8.99 6.12 -4.54
C LEU A 287 -8.09 7.11 -3.80
N HIS A 288 -7.79 8.26 -4.40
CA HIS A 288 -7.03 9.30 -3.75
C HIS A 288 -7.75 9.84 -2.50
N ASP A 289 -9.05 10.10 -2.61
CA ASP A 289 -9.88 10.53 -1.47
C ASP A 289 -9.94 9.47 -0.37
N ALA A 290 -10.14 8.20 -0.73
CA ALA A 290 -10.20 7.09 0.22
C ALA A 290 -8.89 6.92 1.01
N VAL A 291 -7.74 7.00 0.32
CA VAL A 291 -6.42 6.94 0.97
C VAL A 291 -6.17 8.15 1.85
N ASN A 292 -6.50 9.36 1.39
CA ASN A 292 -6.36 10.58 2.18
C ASN A 292 -7.21 10.52 3.45
N ARG A 293 -8.44 10.01 3.35
CA ARG A 293 -9.33 9.80 4.50
C ARG A 293 -8.73 8.81 5.48
N LEU A 294 -8.24 7.67 5.01
CA LEU A 294 -7.57 6.66 5.83
C LEU A 294 -6.33 7.21 6.54
N GLN A 295 -5.43 7.89 5.82
CA GLN A 295 -4.21 8.47 6.40
C GLN A 295 -4.50 9.53 7.47
N LYS A 296 -5.51 10.39 7.25
CA LYS A 296 -5.89 11.45 8.19
C LYS A 296 -6.58 10.90 9.44
N LYS A 297 -7.47 9.90 9.28
CA LYS A 297 -8.30 9.38 10.37
C LYS A 297 -7.61 8.25 11.15
N SER A 298 -6.71 7.50 10.53
CA SER A 298 -6.01 6.41 11.22
C SER A 298 -4.64 6.05 10.61
N ARG A 299 -3.57 6.48 11.28
CA ARG A 299 -2.19 6.11 10.90
C ARG A 299 -1.91 4.62 11.07
N SER A 300 -2.46 4.00 12.11
CA SER A 300 -2.27 2.56 12.39
C SER A 300 -2.96 1.70 11.34
N PHE A 301 -4.22 2.00 10.98
CA PHE A 301 -4.91 1.27 9.92
C PHE A 301 -4.29 1.52 8.54
N TYR A 302 -3.78 2.74 8.27
CA TYR A 302 -3.03 2.98 7.04
C TYR A 302 -1.82 2.07 6.92
N LEU A 303 -1.02 1.94 7.99
CA LEU A 303 0.12 1.02 8.02
C LEU A 303 -0.34 -0.44 7.93
N ALA A 304 -1.37 -0.85 8.67
CA ALA A 304 -1.90 -2.21 8.63
C ALA A 304 -2.42 -2.60 7.23
N SER A 305 -3.01 -1.65 6.50
CA SER A 305 -3.47 -1.87 5.13
C SER A 305 -2.35 -2.33 4.17
N SER A 306 -1.09 -1.98 4.48
CA SER A 306 0.07 -2.33 3.66
C SER A 306 0.44 -3.82 3.65
N VAL A 307 -0.12 -4.59 4.59
CA VAL A 307 0.03 -6.05 4.62
C VAL A 307 -0.78 -6.69 3.48
N PHE A 308 -1.87 -6.05 3.05
CA PHE A 308 -2.67 -6.50 1.91
C PHE A 308 -2.05 -6.00 0.59
N SER A 309 -2.41 -6.65 -0.52
CA SER A 309 -1.91 -6.28 -1.85
C SER A 309 -2.97 -6.42 -2.93
N GLY A 310 -2.75 -5.78 -4.07
CA GLY A 310 -3.64 -5.84 -5.23
C GLY A 310 -5.05 -5.30 -4.93
N ARG A 311 -6.05 -5.90 -5.58
CA ARG A 311 -7.45 -5.46 -5.51
C ARG A 311 -8.06 -5.61 -4.11
N LEU A 312 -7.62 -6.59 -3.34
CA LEU A 312 -8.06 -6.73 -1.94
C LEU A 312 -7.71 -5.50 -1.11
N ARG A 313 -6.47 -4.98 -1.23
CA ARG A 313 -6.08 -3.75 -0.52
C ARG A 313 -6.93 -2.56 -0.97
N THR A 314 -7.18 -2.45 -2.27
CA THR A 314 -8.04 -1.41 -2.84
C THR A 314 -9.44 -1.44 -2.24
N ASP A 315 -10.09 -2.60 -2.27
CA ASP A 315 -11.48 -2.73 -1.84
C ASP A 315 -11.64 -2.58 -0.32
N LEU A 316 -10.64 -3.01 0.48
CA LEU A 316 -10.61 -2.75 1.92
C LEU A 316 -10.48 -1.25 2.25
N ILE A 317 -9.66 -0.51 1.50
CA ILE A 317 -9.54 0.94 1.66
C ILE A 317 -10.84 1.65 1.26
N LEU A 318 -11.50 1.19 0.19
CA LEU A 318 -12.79 1.73 -0.25
C LEU A 318 -13.91 1.44 0.76
N LEU A 319 -13.95 0.22 1.32
CA LEU A 319 -14.87 -0.15 2.39
C LEU A 319 -14.66 0.71 3.64
N TYR A 320 -13.42 0.83 4.12
CA TYR A 320 -13.09 1.72 5.24
C TYR A 320 -13.54 3.16 4.97
N SER A 321 -13.29 3.65 3.76
CA SER A 321 -13.66 4.99 3.33
C SER A 321 -15.18 5.21 3.37
N PHE A 322 -15.98 4.23 2.92
CA PHE A 322 -17.44 4.27 3.04
C PHE A 322 -17.89 4.27 4.50
N CYS A 323 -17.44 3.31 5.30
CA CYS A 323 -17.82 3.23 6.72
C CYS A 323 -17.52 4.54 7.44
N ARG A 324 -16.35 5.14 7.19
CA ARG A 324 -15.97 6.41 7.80
C ARG A 324 -16.81 7.60 7.32
N VAL A 325 -17.20 7.63 6.05
CA VAL A 325 -18.11 8.68 5.52
C VAL A 325 -19.50 8.54 6.12
N ALA A 326 -20.03 7.32 6.17
CA ALA A 326 -21.35 7.07 6.74
C ALA A 326 -21.41 7.50 8.22
N ASP A 327 -20.40 7.11 8.99
CA ASP A 327 -20.18 7.51 10.37
C ASP A 327 -20.04 9.04 10.53
N ASP A 328 -19.15 9.68 9.74
CA ASP A 328 -18.96 11.14 9.77
C ASP A 328 -20.23 11.93 9.41
N LEU A 329 -21.08 11.43 8.51
CA LEU A 329 -22.34 12.09 8.14
C LEU A 329 -23.34 12.08 9.31
N VAL A 330 -23.39 10.99 10.07
CA VAL A 330 -24.30 10.84 11.21
C VAL A 330 -23.76 11.58 12.43
N ASP A 331 -22.49 11.38 12.79
CA ASP A 331 -21.90 11.94 14.01
C ASP A 331 -21.67 13.46 13.95
N ASN A 332 -21.38 14.02 12.77
CA ASN A 332 -21.18 15.47 12.61
C ASN A 332 -22.48 16.22 12.26
N ALA A 333 -23.63 15.55 12.27
CA ALA A 333 -24.91 16.20 12.06
C ALA A 333 -25.19 17.23 13.17
N SER A 334 -25.73 18.38 12.81
CA SER A 334 -26.00 19.46 13.76
C SER A 334 -27.22 19.17 14.64
N THR A 335 -28.16 18.37 14.14
CA THR A 335 -29.38 17.97 14.83
C THR A 335 -29.67 16.48 14.64
N GLN A 336 -30.48 15.91 15.53
CA GLN A 336 -30.92 14.52 15.39
C GLN A 336 -31.73 14.28 14.12
N ASP A 337 -32.55 15.25 13.71
CA ASP A 337 -33.36 15.12 12.50
C ASP A 337 -32.48 15.11 11.25
N GLU A 338 -31.39 15.90 11.24
CA GLU A 338 -30.37 15.82 10.20
C GLU A 338 -29.71 14.44 10.18
N ALA A 339 -29.32 13.90 11.34
CA ALA A 339 -28.71 12.58 11.44
C ALA A 339 -29.67 11.47 10.95
N ARG A 340 -30.95 11.51 11.33
CA ARG A 340 -32.00 10.60 10.83
C ARG A 340 -32.17 10.73 9.31
N ALA A 341 -32.10 11.95 8.78
CA ALA A 341 -32.17 12.18 7.34
C ALA A 341 -30.95 11.59 6.62
N TRP A 342 -29.74 11.66 7.21
CA TRP A 342 -28.55 11.02 6.66
C TRP A 342 -28.67 9.50 6.63
N ILE A 343 -29.14 8.88 7.72
CA ILE A 343 -29.41 7.43 7.74
C ILE A 343 -30.43 7.07 6.66
N ALA A 344 -31.54 7.81 6.53
CA ALA A 344 -32.54 7.57 5.50
C ALA A 344 -31.98 7.70 4.07
N ARG A 345 -31.10 8.68 3.82
CA ARG A 345 -30.41 8.85 2.54
C ARG A 345 -29.46 7.69 2.24
N LEU A 346 -28.73 7.21 3.24
CA LEU A 346 -27.84 6.05 3.13
C LEU A 346 -28.64 4.76 2.86
N THR A 347 -29.74 4.54 3.58
CA THR A 347 -30.65 3.42 3.33
C THR A 347 -31.19 3.47 1.90
N ARG A 348 -31.65 4.64 1.46
CA ARG A 348 -32.14 4.80 0.09
C ARG A 348 -31.07 4.58 -0.97
N TYR A 349 -29.82 4.98 -0.69
CA TYR A 349 -28.67 4.66 -1.54
C TYR A 349 -28.49 3.14 -1.64
N LEU A 350 -28.51 2.40 -0.53
CA LEU A 350 -28.41 0.93 -0.55
C LEU A 350 -29.56 0.29 -1.33
N ASP A 351 -30.79 0.80 -1.16
CA ASP A 351 -31.96 0.31 -1.90
C ASP A 351 -31.77 0.45 -3.41
N LEU A 352 -31.21 1.57 -3.88
CA LEU A 352 -30.95 1.81 -5.30
C LEU A 352 -29.84 0.89 -5.83
N VAL A 353 -28.79 0.68 -5.04
CA VAL A 353 -27.63 -0.11 -5.45
C VAL A 353 -27.93 -1.61 -5.47
N TYR A 354 -28.75 -2.11 -4.55
CA TYR A 354 -29.16 -3.52 -4.47
C TYR A 354 -30.51 -3.83 -5.11
N ALA A 355 -31.23 -2.83 -5.63
CA ALA A 355 -32.44 -3.07 -6.43
C ALA A 355 -32.15 -4.01 -7.60
N SER A 356 -33.06 -4.96 -7.85
CA SER A 356 -32.99 -5.82 -9.04
C SER A 356 -33.10 -4.99 -10.33
N GLU A 357 -32.59 -5.53 -11.43
CA GLU A 357 -32.63 -4.85 -12.72
C GLU A 357 -34.08 -4.55 -13.16
N GLU A 358 -34.99 -5.48 -12.89
CA GLU A 358 -36.43 -5.33 -13.15
C GLU A 358 -37.04 -4.24 -12.27
N ALA A 359 -36.66 -4.20 -10.99
CA ALA A 359 -37.12 -3.16 -10.06
C ALA A 359 -36.68 -1.77 -10.51
N ARG A 360 -35.47 -1.62 -11.09
CA ARG A 360 -34.98 -0.33 -11.63
C ARG A 360 -35.77 0.14 -12.85
N ILE A 361 -36.10 -0.76 -13.78
CA ILE A 361 -36.84 -0.44 -15.01
C ILE A 361 -38.29 -0.05 -14.70
N VAL A 362 -38.96 -0.79 -13.82
CA VAL A 362 -40.39 -0.59 -13.50
C VAL A 362 -40.63 0.70 -12.71
N SER A 363 -39.73 1.05 -11.80
CA SER A 363 -39.93 2.13 -10.83
C SER A 363 -39.43 3.51 -11.31
N LYS A 364 -38.85 3.62 -12.51
CA LYS A 364 -38.14 4.82 -13.00
C LYS A 364 -37.20 5.39 -11.94
N HIS A 365 -36.51 4.52 -11.20
CA HIS A 365 -35.61 4.99 -10.14
C HIS A 365 -34.54 5.92 -10.73
N PRO A 366 -34.21 7.02 -10.02
CA PRO A 366 -33.12 7.87 -10.44
C PRO A 366 -31.84 7.04 -10.50
N ASP A 367 -31.01 7.31 -11.50
CA ASP A 367 -29.68 6.74 -11.59
C ASP A 367 -28.91 6.98 -10.27
N VAL A 368 -28.15 5.97 -9.83
CA VAL A 368 -27.44 6.00 -8.53
C VAL A 368 -26.51 7.21 -8.45
N HIS A 369 -25.82 7.55 -9.54
CA HIS A 369 -24.93 8.70 -9.58
C HIS A 369 -25.72 10.01 -9.42
N SER A 370 -26.87 10.14 -10.09
CA SER A 370 -27.75 11.31 -9.92
C SER A 370 -28.25 11.45 -8.48
N TYR A 371 -28.65 10.35 -7.85
CA TYR A 371 -29.07 10.36 -6.45
C TYR A 371 -27.94 10.82 -5.53
N ILE A 372 -26.72 10.29 -5.70
CA ILE A 372 -25.56 10.65 -4.89
C ILE A 372 -25.22 12.14 -5.06
N SER A 373 -25.11 12.61 -6.31
CA SER A 373 -24.75 14.01 -6.59
C SER A 373 -25.79 15.02 -6.07
N GLY A 374 -27.07 14.65 -6.05
CA GLY A 374 -28.15 15.52 -5.58
C GLY A 374 -28.37 15.52 -4.06
N ASN A 375 -27.95 14.46 -3.35
CA ASN A 375 -28.32 14.25 -1.94
C ASN A 375 -27.15 14.21 -0.96
N PHE A 376 -25.90 14.07 -1.44
CA PHE A 376 -24.72 13.96 -0.58
C PHE A 376 -23.71 15.07 -0.84
N PRO A 377 -22.97 15.53 0.20
CA PRO A 377 -21.90 16.50 0.03
C PRO A 377 -20.82 15.98 -0.92
N GLU A 378 -20.23 16.85 -1.74
CA GLU A 378 -19.20 16.48 -2.73
C GLU A 378 -18.07 15.63 -2.13
N THR A 379 -17.64 15.95 -0.90
CA THR A 379 -16.58 15.25 -0.17
C THR A 379 -16.91 13.80 0.19
N SER A 380 -18.19 13.41 0.15
CA SER A 380 -18.69 12.09 0.52
C SER A 380 -19.04 11.22 -0.69
N GLN A 381 -19.30 11.84 -1.84
CA GLN A 381 -19.81 11.16 -3.05
C GLN A 381 -18.85 10.06 -3.54
N SER A 382 -17.54 10.31 -3.53
CA SER A 382 -16.56 9.33 -4.00
C SER A 382 -16.53 8.05 -3.16
N ALA A 383 -16.81 8.12 -1.85
CA ALA A 383 -16.86 6.93 -1.00
C ALA A 383 -18.08 6.04 -1.31
N LEU A 384 -19.21 6.64 -1.70
CA LEU A 384 -20.44 5.95 -2.09
C LEU A 384 -20.32 5.34 -3.50
N LEU A 385 -19.76 6.09 -4.44
CA LEU A 385 -19.60 5.66 -5.83
C LEU A 385 -18.58 4.52 -5.99
N GLN A 386 -17.56 4.47 -5.12
CA GLN A 386 -16.48 3.49 -5.22
C GLN A 386 -16.68 2.26 -4.31
N LEU A 387 -17.75 2.20 -3.51
CA LEU A 387 -18.02 1.02 -2.68
C LEU A 387 -18.24 -0.22 -3.58
N PRO A 388 -17.52 -1.35 -3.36
CA PRO A 388 -17.61 -2.53 -4.23
C PRO A 388 -18.85 -3.38 -3.92
N THR A 389 -20.04 -2.82 -4.09
CA THR A 389 -21.35 -3.46 -3.78
C THR A 389 -21.68 -4.67 -4.64
N HIS A 390 -21.02 -4.83 -5.80
CA HIS A 390 -21.10 -6.05 -6.60
C HIS A 390 -20.46 -7.28 -5.93
N VAL A 391 -19.66 -7.07 -4.88
CA VAL A 391 -19.02 -8.11 -4.07
C VAL A 391 -19.63 -8.19 -2.68
N LEU A 392 -19.92 -7.04 -2.08
CA LEU A 392 -20.36 -6.96 -0.69
C LEU A 392 -21.83 -7.43 -0.54
N PRO A 393 -22.15 -8.21 0.50
CA PRO A 393 -23.54 -8.53 0.84
C PRO A 393 -24.27 -7.28 1.34
N TYR A 394 -25.57 -7.22 1.07
CA TYR A 394 -26.41 -6.10 1.51
C TYR A 394 -26.61 -6.12 3.04
N GLY A 395 -26.89 -7.28 3.65
CA GLY A 395 -27.29 -7.41 5.05
C GLY A 395 -26.41 -6.63 6.04
N PRO A 396 -25.09 -6.89 6.09
CA PRO A 396 -24.19 -6.20 7.00
C PRO A 396 -24.13 -4.67 6.80
N LEU A 397 -24.34 -4.17 5.58
CA LEU A 397 -24.39 -2.72 5.31
C LEU A 397 -25.66 -2.09 5.88
N TYR A 398 -26.81 -2.76 5.79
CA TYR A 398 -28.05 -2.29 6.41
C TYR A 398 -27.98 -2.36 7.94
N GLU A 399 -27.44 -3.45 8.49
CA GLU A 399 -27.24 -3.60 9.93
C GLU A 399 -26.32 -2.53 10.53
N LEU A 400 -25.27 -2.13 9.79
CA LEU A 400 -24.44 -0.99 10.18
C LEU A 400 -25.26 0.30 10.33
N LEU A 401 -26.21 0.56 9.42
CA LEU A 401 -27.11 1.72 9.52
C LEU A 401 -28.08 1.59 10.70
N GLU A 402 -28.52 0.39 11.06
CA GLU A 402 -29.29 0.16 12.29
C GLU A 402 -28.46 0.44 13.55
N GLY A 403 -27.15 0.17 13.52
CA GLY A 403 -26.23 0.54 14.60
C GLY A 403 -26.19 2.05 14.83
N PHE A 404 -26.12 2.83 13.74
CA PHE A 404 -26.17 4.30 13.82
C PHE A 404 -27.49 4.83 14.40
N LYS A 405 -28.62 4.14 14.18
CA LYS A 405 -29.89 4.53 14.80
C LYS A 405 -29.85 4.39 16.32
N THR A 406 -29.19 3.34 16.83
CA THR A 406 -28.98 3.16 18.28
C THR A 406 -28.18 4.33 18.86
N ASP A 407 -27.17 4.85 18.15
CA ASP A 407 -26.40 6.02 18.61
C ASP A 407 -27.27 7.30 18.73
N LEU A 408 -28.29 7.44 17.89
CA LEU A 408 -29.21 8.58 17.95
C LEU A 408 -30.17 8.54 19.15
N GLU A 409 -30.37 7.37 19.76
CA GLU A 409 -31.25 7.21 20.92
C GLU A 409 -30.65 7.78 22.21
N PHE A 410 -29.32 7.92 22.29
CA PHE A 410 -28.63 8.51 23.46
C PHE A 410 -28.92 9.99 23.67
N HIS A 411 -29.23 10.71 22.59
CA HIS A 411 -29.48 12.12 22.66
C HIS A 411 -30.99 12.33 22.91
N SER A 412 -31.35 13.10 23.93
CA SER A 412 -32.67 13.75 23.99
C SER A 412 -32.54 15.16 23.41
N ASP A 413 -33.54 15.57 22.64
CA ASP A 413 -33.57 16.91 22.05
C ASP A 413 -33.64 17.94 23.20
N LYS A 414 -32.67 18.86 23.28
CA LYS A 414 -32.58 19.88 24.37
C LYS A 414 -33.83 20.76 24.45
N SER A 415 -34.64 20.80 23.38
CA SER A 415 -35.91 21.51 23.31
C SER A 415 -37.12 20.70 23.82
N SER A 416 -36.96 19.40 24.05
CA SER A 416 -38.05 18.51 24.46
C SER A 416 -37.88 18.11 25.93
N THR A 417 -38.96 18.17 26.71
CA THR A 417 -39.06 17.70 28.10
C THR A 417 -38.88 16.16 28.26
N LYS A 418 -38.36 15.46 27.25
CA LYS A 418 -38.12 14.01 27.29
C LYS A 418 -36.82 13.73 28.04
N LEU A 419 -36.89 12.79 29.00
CA LEU A 419 -35.72 12.25 29.69
C LEU A 419 -34.71 11.70 28.67
N GLN A 420 -33.42 11.86 28.97
CA GLN A 420 -32.34 11.20 28.25
C GLN A 420 -32.57 9.68 28.28
N VAL A 421 -32.45 9.02 27.12
CA VAL A 421 -32.67 7.58 26.98
C VAL A 421 -31.32 6.90 26.89
N PHE A 422 -31.20 5.74 27.54
CA PHE A 422 -30.00 4.89 27.51
C PHE A 422 -30.38 3.55 26.87
N PRO A 423 -30.18 3.40 25.53
CA PRO A 423 -30.70 2.27 24.77
C PRO A 423 -30.05 0.92 25.10
N ILE A 424 -28.85 0.93 25.68
CA ILE A 424 -28.14 -0.29 26.05
C ILE A 424 -28.61 -0.74 27.43
N THR A 425 -29.69 -1.53 27.49
CA THR A 425 -30.27 -1.95 28.77
C THR A 425 -29.64 -3.23 29.32
N SER A 426 -29.26 -4.13 28.42
CA SER A 426 -28.78 -5.47 28.71
C SER A 426 -27.46 -5.79 28.01
N GLU A 427 -26.82 -6.88 28.42
CA GLU A 427 -25.65 -7.43 27.71
C GLU A 427 -26.00 -7.79 26.26
N TYR A 428 -27.22 -8.25 26.01
CA TYR A 428 -27.72 -8.54 24.66
C TYR A 428 -27.80 -7.28 23.79
N ASP A 429 -28.23 -6.14 24.35
CA ASP A 429 -28.27 -4.88 23.61
C ASP A 429 -26.86 -4.40 23.26
N LEU A 430 -25.90 -4.56 24.18
CA LEU A 430 -24.49 -4.24 23.97
C LEU A 430 -23.88 -5.13 22.88
N GLU A 431 -24.14 -6.43 22.92
CA GLU A 431 -23.71 -7.38 21.88
C GLU A 431 -24.34 -7.04 20.53
N THR A 432 -25.65 -6.76 20.48
CA THR A 432 -26.37 -6.39 19.26
C THR A 432 -25.82 -5.10 18.65
N TYR A 433 -25.61 -4.06 19.47
CA TYR A 433 -24.98 -2.83 19.04
C TYR A 433 -23.58 -3.09 18.46
N SER A 434 -22.75 -3.84 19.18
CA SER A 434 -21.38 -4.15 18.79
C SER A 434 -21.31 -5.01 17.52
N ALA A 435 -22.25 -5.94 17.35
CA ALA A 435 -22.40 -6.73 16.14
C ALA A 435 -22.71 -5.83 14.95
N ARG A 436 -23.66 -4.89 15.10
CA ARG A 436 -24.05 -3.94 14.05
C ARG A 436 -22.94 -2.99 13.63
N VAL A 437 -22.20 -2.39 14.57
CA VAL A 437 -21.21 -1.34 14.25
C VAL A 437 -19.80 -1.86 13.94
N ALA A 438 -19.46 -3.08 14.39
CA ALA A 438 -18.12 -3.64 14.21
C ALA A 438 -18.11 -5.09 13.69
N GLY A 439 -19.06 -5.93 14.13
CA GLY A 439 -19.20 -7.29 13.63
C GLY A 439 -19.46 -7.32 12.12
N THR A 440 -20.45 -6.57 11.65
CA THR A 440 -20.79 -6.40 10.22
C THR A 440 -19.60 -5.95 9.38
N VAL A 441 -18.76 -5.04 9.89
CA VAL A 441 -17.56 -4.55 9.21
C VAL A 441 -16.55 -5.68 9.03
N ALA A 442 -16.40 -6.56 10.03
CA ALA A 442 -15.55 -7.73 9.92
C ALA A 442 -16.08 -8.74 8.89
N GLU A 443 -17.41 -8.94 8.82
CA GLU A 443 -18.05 -9.77 7.80
C GLU A 443 -17.79 -9.23 6.39
N LEU A 444 -17.97 -7.92 6.19
CA LEU A 444 -17.71 -7.24 4.92
C LEU A 444 -16.23 -7.37 4.51
N CYS A 445 -15.30 -7.25 5.46
CA CYS A 445 -13.87 -7.47 5.20
C CYS A 445 -13.59 -8.91 4.76
N LEU A 446 -14.21 -9.90 5.41
CA LEU A 446 -14.02 -11.32 5.08
C LEU A 446 -14.61 -11.68 3.72
N GLU A 447 -15.75 -11.10 3.34
CA GLU A 447 -16.30 -11.31 1.99
C GLU A 447 -15.36 -10.78 0.89
N LEU A 448 -14.70 -9.64 1.10
CA LEU A 448 -13.64 -9.17 0.20
C LEU A 448 -12.45 -10.15 0.18
N VAL A 449 -12.04 -10.69 1.33
CA VAL A 449 -10.97 -11.69 1.41
C VAL A 449 -11.33 -12.96 0.65
N PHE A 450 -12.57 -13.45 0.76
CA PHE A 450 -13.02 -14.63 0.01
C PHE A 450 -13.12 -14.38 -1.49
N HIS A 451 -13.57 -13.19 -1.88
CA HIS A 451 -13.68 -12.80 -3.29
C HIS A 451 -12.30 -12.74 -3.98
N HIS A 452 -11.30 -12.13 -3.33
CA HIS A 452 -9.94 -11.99 -3.89
C HIS A 452 -9.02 -13.17 -3.57
N GLY A 453 -9.37 -13.98 -2.57
CA GLY A 453 -8.62 -15.12 -2.09
C GLY A 453 -8.84 -16.40 -2.91
N PRO A 454 -8.02 -17.44 -2.68
CA PRO A 454 -8.30 -18.76 -3.25
C PRO A 454 -9.58 -19.35 -2.65
N CYS A 455 -10.54 -19.71 -3.50
CA CYS A 455 -11.78 -20.36 -3.10
C CYS A 455 -11.51 -21.84 -2.76
N THR A 456 -10.95 -22.07 -1.56
CA THR A 456 -10.57 -23.41 -1.06
C THR A 456 -11.34 -23.81 0.20
N ALA A 457 -12.01 -22.85 0.84
CA ALA A 457 -12.85 -23.10 2.00
C ALA A 457 -14.22 -23.64 1.57
N THR A 458 -14.72 -24.66 2.26
CA THR A 458 -16.11 -25.13 2.09
C THR A 458 -17.10 -24.08 2.61
N THR A 459 -18.37 -24.18 2.24
CA THR A 459 -19.43 -23.28 2.74
C THR A 459 -19.43 -23.21 4.27
N ASN A 460 -19.42 -24.36 4.95
CA ASN A 460 -19.39 -24.43 6.41
C ASN A 460 -18.13 -23.76 7.02
N GLN A 461 -16.98 -23.86 6.35
CA GLN A 461 -15.76 -23.19 6.79
C GLN A 461 -15.86 -21.67 6.61
N ARG A 462 -16.43 -21.20 5.49
CA ARG A 462 -16.68 -19.78 5.27
C ARG A 462 -17.62 -19.23 6.34
N ASP A 463 -18.74 -19.89 6.58
CA ASP A 463 -19.71 -19.47 7.61
C ASP A 463 -19.10 -19.44 9.01
N HIS A 464 -18.21 -20.38 9.32
CA HIS A 464 -17.47 -20.37 10.58
C HIS A 464 -16.48 -19.20 10.66
N LEU A 465 -15.75 -18.91 9.58
CA LEU A 465 -14.81 -17.79 9.51
C LEU A 465 -15.53 -16.43 9.61
N VAL A 466 -16.65 -16.25 8.90
CA VAL A 466 -17.49 -15.03 8.97
C VAL A 466 -17.95 -14.80 10.41
N ARG A 467 -18.56 -15.81 11.04
CA ARG A 467 -19.00 -15.72 12.44
C ARG A 467 -17.85 -15.43 13.41
N SER A 468 -16.69 -16.04 13.19
CA SER A 468 -15.51 -15.79 14.02
C SER A 468 -14.97 -14.36 13.82
N GLY A 469 -15.01 -13.84 12.59
CA GLY A 469 -14.69 -12.46 12.27
C GLY A 469 -15.65 -11.47 12.92
N ALA A 470 -16.96 -11.73 12.84
CA ALA A 470 -17.99 -10.93 13.49
C ALA A 470 -17.76 -10.86 15.01
N HIS A 471 -17.47 -11.99 15.65
CA HIS A 471 -17.12 -12.04 17.07
C HIS A 471 -15.85 -11.25 17.40
N MET A 472 -14.83 -11.30 16.54
CA MET A 472 -13.65 -10.45 16.67
C MET A 472 -14.00 -8.96 16.56
N GLY A 473 -14.94 -8.59 15.67
CA GLY A 473 -15.47 -7.24 15.57
C GLY A 473 -16.13 -6.77 16.88
N ILE A 474 -16.99 -7.61 17.46
CA ILE A 474 -17.64 -7.36 18.77
C ILE A 474 -16.58 -7.16 19.86
N ALA A 475 -15.60 -8.06 19.95
CA ALA A 475 -14.52 -7.97 20.94
C ALA A 475 -13.71 -6.67 20.80
N LEU A 476 -13.36 -6.27 19.58
CA LEU A 476 -12.68 -4.99 19.32
C LEU A 476 -13.56 -3.80 19.73
N GLN A 477 -14.87 -3.89 19.55
CA GLN A 477 -15.79 -2.85 19.98
C GLN A 477 -15.90 -2.76 21.50
N TYR A 478 -15.90 -3.89 22.22
CA TYR A 478 -15.83 -3.88 23.69
C TYR A 478 -14.54 -3.23 24.19
N VAL A 479 -13.40 -3.50 23.54
CA VAL A 479 -12.13 -2.83 23.85
C VAL A 479 -12.22 -1.33 23.58
N ASN A 480 -12.86 -0.90 22.48
CA ASN A 480 -13.06 0.52 22.20
C ASN A 480 -13.94 1.19 23.27
N ILE A 481 -15.08 0.60 23.62
CA ILE A 481 -15.98 1.12 24.66
C ILE A 481 -15.23 1.18 26.01
N ALA A 482 -14.49 0.13 26.39
CA ALA A 482 -13.73 0.10 27.63
C ALA A 482 -12.64 1.18 27.69
N ARG A 483 -12.02 1.51 26.54
CA ARG A 483 -11.01 2.56 26.41
C ARG A 483 -11.63 3.96 26.48
N ASP A 484 -12.79 4.14 25.86
CA ASP A 484 -13.34 5.46 25.53
C ASP A 484 -14.50 5.90 26.44
N ILE A 485 -14.83 5.17 27.53
CA ILE A 485 -15.89 5.51 28.50
C ILE A 485 -15.95 7.00 28.85
N THR A 486 -14.82 7.61 29.24
CA THR A 486 -14.74 9.02 29.62
C THR A 486 -15.06 9.96 28.46
N ARG A 487 -14.65 9.59 27.24
CA ARG A 487 -14.88 10.38 26.03
C ARG A 487 -16.35 10.29 25.59
N ASP A 488 -16.93 9.11 25.68
CA ASP A 488 -18.34 8.86 25.35
C ASP A 488 -19.26 9.58 26.35
N ALA A 489 -18.92 9.51 27.64
CA ALA A 489 -19.63 10.25 28.69
C ALA A 489 -19.62 11.78 28.43
N ALA A 490 -18.49 12.33 27.96
CA ALA A 490 -18.38 13.76 27.66
C ALA A 490 -19.32 14.24 26.54
N ILE A 491 -19.79 13.34 25.67
CA ILE A 491 -20.79 13.62 24.63
C ILE A 491 -22.18 13.08 24.99
N GLY A 492 -22.38 12.61 26.23
CA GLY A 492 -23.67 12.15 26.73
C GLY A 492 -24.03 10.71 26.33
N ARG A 493 -23.07 9.89 25.90
CA ARG A 493 -23.29 8.49 25.52
C ARG A 493 -22.80 7.55 26.63
N VAL A 494 -23.59 6.52 26.95
CA VAL A 494 -23.23 5.50 27.95
C VAL A 494 -23.52 4.10 27.38
N TYR A 495 -22.49 3.46 26.83
CA TYR A 495 -22.62 2.13 26.23
C TYR A 495 -22.59 0.98 27.25
N LEU A 496 -22.32 1.27 28.53
CA LEU A 496 -22.39 0.27 29.60
C LEU A 496 -23.85 -0.15 29.83
N PRO A 497 -24.18 -1.45 29.83
CA PRO A 497 -25.53 -1.91 30.08
C PRO A 497 -26.11 -1.37 31.39
N THR A 498 -27.32 -0.81 31.34
CA THR A 498 -27.97 -0.29 32.57
C THR A 498 -28.22 -1.39 33.61
N SER A 499 -28.42 -2.63 33.16
CA SER A 499 -28.46 -3.81 34.04
C SER A 499 -27.15 -4.06 34.79
N TRP A 500 -25.99 -3.77 34.20
CA TRP A 500 -24.69 -3.88 34.87
C TRP A 500 -24.48 -2.73 35.85
N LEU A 501 -24.84 -1.50 35.46
CA LEU A 501 -24.78 -0.33 36.35
C LEU A 501 -25.58 -0.54 37.63
N LYS A 502 -26.81 -1.07 37.51
CA LYS A 502 -27.67 -1.37 38.66
C LYS A 502 -27.06 -2.36 39.67
N VAL A 503 -26.28 -3.33 39.20
CA VAL A 503 -25.61 -4.31 40.09
C VAL A 503 -24.55 -3.62 40.95
N GLU A 504 -23.87 -2.62 40.39
CA GLU A 504 -22.90 -1.78 41.11
C GLU A 504 -23.57 -0.60 41.86
N GLY A 505 -24.91 -0.52 41.87
CA GLY A 505 -25.65 0.57 42.52
C GLY A 505 -25.59 1.91 41.78
N MET A 506 -25.19 1.92 40.50
CA MET A 506 -25.05 3.13 39.67
C MET A 506 -26.21 3.31 38.70
N THR A 507 -26.39 4.54 38.24
CA THR A 507 -27.20 4.90 37.07
C THR A 507 -26.32 5.39 35.92
N PRO A 508 -26.84 5.49 34.68
CA PRO A 508 -26.10 6.07 33.57
C PRO A 508 -25.63 7.52 33.85
N GLU A 509 -26.41 8.29 34.60
CA GLU A 509 -26.05 9.65 35.02
C GLU A 509 -24.78 9.67 35.89
N ASP A 510 -24.56 8.64 36.71
CA ASP A 510 -23.32 8.52 37.50
C ASP A 510 -22.10 8.34 36.60
N ILE A 511 -22.24 7.63 35.46
CA ILE A 511 -21.17 7.49 34.47
C ILE A 511 -20.92 8.82 33.75
N LEU A 512 -21.97 9.60 33.49
CA LEU A 512 -21.83 10.93 32.88
C LEU A 512 -21.12 11.92 33.82
N ASP A 513 -21.41 11.88 35.12
CA ASP A 513 -20.80 12.76 36.13
C ASP A 513 -19.37 12.31 36.52
N LYS A 514 -19.17 11.00 36.72
CA LYS A 514 -17.92 10.41 37.24
C LYS A 514 -17.50 9.16 36.44
N PRO A 515 -17.07 9.31 35.19
CA PRO A 515 -16.70 8.19 34.32
C PRO A 515 -15.47 7.39 34.79
N ASP A 516 -14.65 7.93 35.71
CA ASP A 516 -13.42 7.29 36.20
C ASP A 516 -13.54 6.73 37.64
N GLY A 517 -14.77 6.56 38.13
CA GLY A 517 -15.07 5.97 39.44
C GLY A 517 -14.56 4.52 39.61
N PRO A 518 -14.36 4.05 40.84
CA PRO A 518 -13.91 2.67 41.11
C PRO A 518 -14.87 1.61 40.56
N GLU A 519 -16.18 1.84 40.65
CA GLU A 519 -17.21 0.95 40.09
C GLU A 519 -17.14 0.90 38.55
N THR A 520 -16.87 2.03 37.90
CA THR A 520 -16.65 2.08 36.44
C THR A 520 -15.41 1.30 36.02
N LYS A 521 -14.37 1.23 36.86
CA LYS A 521 -13.19 0.37 36.60
C LYS A 521 -13.53 -1.12 36.65
N ASN A 522 -14.42 -1.54 37.54
CA ASN A 522 -14.91 -2.93 37.58
C ASN A 522 -15.65 -3.26 36.28
N LEU A 523 -16.54 -2.38 35.83
CA LEU A 523 -17.28 -2.54 34.57
C LEU A 523 -16.37 -2.52 33.34
N ARG A 524 -15.31 -1.71 33.36
CA ARG A 524 -14.24 -1.74 32.35
C ARG A 524 -13.56 -3.10 32.31
N GLY A 525 -13.22 -3.66 33.48
CA GLY A 525 -12.68 -5.03 33.60
C GLY A 525 -13.63 -6.06 32.98
N LYS A 526 -14.92 -5.99 33.31
CA LYS A 526 -15.95 -6.86 32.75
C LYS A 526 -16.06 -6.79 31.22
N LEU A 527 -15.97 -5.60 30.62
CA LEU A 527 -15.92 -5.44 29.15
C LEU A 527 -14.70 -6.13 28.54
N LEU A 528 -13.53 -6.00 29.17
CA LEU A 528 -12.30 -6.62 28.70
C LEU A 528 -12.34 -8.14 28.85
N ASP A 529 -12.85 -8.66 29.97
CA ASP A 529 -13.06 -10.09 30.16
C ASP A 529 -13.97 -10.64 29.07
N LYS A 530 -15.09 -9.96 28.78
CA LYS A 530 -16.01 -10.28 27.68
C LYS A 530 -15.34 -10.24 26.31
N ALA A 531 -14.46 -9.27 26.05
CA ALA A 531 -13.74 -9.17 24.78
C ALA A 531 -12.80 -10.36 24.53
N PHE A 532 -12.27 -10.98 25.60
CA PHE A 532 -11.34 -12.11 25.51
C PHE A 532 -11.96 -13.46 25.92
N GLU A 533 -13.25 -13.49 26.25
CA GLU A 533 -14.01 -14.73 26.45
C GLU A 533 -14.01 -15.57 25.16
N LYS A 534 -13.94 -16.90 25.31
CA LYS A 534 -14.09 -17.79 24.16
C LYS A 534 -15.50 -17.65 23.59
N PRO A 535 -15.69 -17.59 22.27
CA PRO A 535 -17.01 -17.43 21.67
C PRO A 535 -17.94 -18.56 22.12
N ASN A 536 -19.03 -18.19 22.77
CA ASN A 536 -20.14 -19.11 23.02
C ASN A 536 -20.84 -19.40 21.69
N GLN A 537 -21.29 -20.64 21.48
CA GLN A 537 -21.89 -21.12 20.23
C GLN A 537 -23.26 -20.48 19.87
N HIS A 538 -23.68 -19.40 20.54
CA HIS A 538 -25.05 -18.86 20.47
C HIS A 538 -25.33 -17.86 19.34
N LEU A 539 -24.36 -17.50 18.50
CA LEU A 539 -24.55 -16.61 17.33
C LEU A 539 -25.41 -17.24 16.19
N HIS A 540 -26.16 -18.30 16.46
CA HIS A 540 -26.95 -19.03 15.47
C HIS A 540 -28.21 -18.28 14.97
N SER A 541 -28.57 -17.13 15.54
CA SER A 541 -29.89 -16.51 15.32
C SER A 541 -29.93 -15.23 14.48
N PHE A 542 -28.80 -14.65 14.06
CA PHE A 542 -28.80 -13.36 13.34
C PHE A 542 -28.96 -13.46 11.81
N HIS A 543 -29.16 -14.65 11.24
CA HIS A 543 -29.27 -14.85 9.78
C HIS A 543 -30.62 -15.46 9.32
N MET A 544 -31.68 -15.38 10.13
CA MET A 544 -33.00 -15.90 9.77
C MET A 544 -34.18 -14.93 10.03
N MET A 545 -34.02 -13.64 9.77
CA MET A 545 -35.17 -12.73 9.58
C MET A 545 -34.99 -11.84 8.37
#